data_AF-A0A968BU79-F1
#
_entry.id   AF-A0A968BU79-F1
#
_cell.length_a   1.000
_cell.length_b   1.000
_cell.length_c   1.000
_cell.angle_alpha   90.00
_cell.angle_beta   90.00
_cell.angle_gamma   90.00
#
_symmetry.space_group_name_H-M   'P 1'
#
loop_
_entity.id
_entity.type
_entity.pdbx_description
1 polymer ?
#
loop_
_entity_poly.entity_id
_entity_poly.type
_entity_poly.pdbx_seq_one_letter_code
_entity_poly.pdbx_strand_id
1 'polypeptide(L)'
;SGTGKDLTAREIHLRSRRKDGPFLGVNCGALPANLLESELFGHERGAFTGASTRKAGLFEAAHGGTIFLDEIGTTTMSMQQSLLRVLQEREIRRVGSTDTIPIDVRVIAATNADLEADMDTGTFRSDLFYRLSGVILTLPAL
;
A
#
# COMPACT_ATOMS: atom_id res chain seq x y z
N SER A 1 -11.57 -10.46 -8.18
CA SER A 1 -11.93 -9.05 -8.01
C SER A 1 -13.44 -8.89 -8.23
N GLY A 2 -14.17 -8.21 -7.34
CA GLY A 2 -15.64 -8.02 -7.49
C GLY A 2 -16.49 -8.29 -6.24
N THR A 3 -15.92 -8.78 -5.14
CA THR A 3 -16.67 -9.07 -3.89
C THR A 3 -16.87 -7.86 -2.97
N GLY A 4 -16.70 -6.63 -3.48
CA GLY A 4 -16.90 -5.42 -2.67
C GLY A 4 -15.81 -5.12 -1.63
N LYS A 5 -14.56 -5.58 -1.84
CA LYS A 5 -13.43 -5.29 -0.93
C LYS A 5 -13.20 -3.79 -0.74
N ASP A 6 -13.27 -3.00 -1.82
CA ASP A 6 -13.16 -1.53 -1.74
C ASP A 6 -14.31 -0.92 -0.92
N LEU A 7 -15.55 -1.38 -1.12
CA LEU A 7 -16.69 -0.92 -0.31
C LEU A 7 -16.51 -1.23 1.17
N THR A 8 -16.02 -2.44 1.48
CA THR A 8 -15.72 -2.84 2.86
C THR A 8 -14.62 -1.95 3.46
N ALA A 9 -13.53 -1.70 2.72
CA ALA A 9 -12.45 -0.84 3.18
C ALA A 9 -12.93 0.62 3.42
N ARG A 10 -13.78 1.14 2.54
CA ARG A 10 -14.43 2.45 2.69
C ARG A 10 -15.31 2.51 3.92
N GLU A 11 -16.14 1.50 4.16
CA GLU A 11 -16.97 1.43 5.38
C GLU A 11 -16.11 1.37 6.65
N ILE A 12 -15.02 0.62 6.64
CA ILE A 12 -14.06 0.58 7.76
C ILE A 12 -13.47 1.97 8.02
N HIS A 13 -13.17 2.74 6.97
CA HIS A 13 -12.67 4.10 7.09
C HIS A 13 -13.74 5.06 7.62
N LEU A 14 -14.95 5.06 7.05
CA LEU A 14 -16.07 5.92 7.43
C LEU A 14 -16.53 5.70 8.89
N ARG A 15 -16.36 4.48 9.40
CA ARG A 15 -16.66 4.12 10.80
C ARG A 15 -15.49 4.29 11.75
N SER A 16 -14.35 4.79 11.27
CA SER A 16 -13.15 4.98 12.09
C SER A 16 -13.06 6.37 12.69
N ARG A 17 -12.09 6.55 13.59
CA ARG A 17 -11.71 7.88 14.11
C ARG A 17 -11.04 8.79 13.05
N ARG A 18 -10.73 8.26 11.86
CA ARG A 18 -10.07 8.97 10.76
C ARG A 18 -11.04 9.30 9.60
N LYS A 19 -12.35 9.16 9.80
CA LYS A 19 -13.39 9.33 8.77
C LYS A 19 -13.38 10.69 8.04
N ASP A 20 -12.87 11.73 8.70
CA ASP A 20 -12.79 13.09 8.15
C ASP A 20 -11.44 13.33 7.41
N GLY A 21 -10.53 12.35 7.46
CA GLY A 21 -9.26 12.35 6.73
C GLY A 21 -9.38 11.69 5.35
N PRO A 22 -8.31 11.72 4.55
CA PRO A 22 -8.33 11.15 3.20
C PRO A 22 -8.51 9.62 3.23
N PHE A 23 -9.23 9.09 2.24
CA PHE A 23 -9.25 7.67 1.90
C PHE A 23 -8.75 7.50 0.47
N LEU A 24 -7.57 6.92 0.30
CA LEU A 24 -6.95 6.69 -1.00
C LEU A 24 -6.79 5.19 -1.24
N GLY A 25 -7.18 4.72 -2.42
CA GLY A 25 -7.05 3.31 -2.80
C GLY A 25 -6.17 3.14 -4.04
N VAL A 26 -5.42 2.05 -4.08
CA VAL A 26 -4.66 1.63 -5.27
C VAL A 26 -4.76 0.12 -5.45
N ASN A 27 -4.93 -0.31 -6.70
CA ASN A 27 -4.82 -1.70 -7.06
C ASN A 27 -3.38 -2.01 -7.50
N CYS A 28 -2.68 -2.80 -6.69
CA CYS A 28 -1.27 -3.12 -6.87
C CYS A 28 -1.02 -4.00 -8.11
N GLY A 29 -2.03 -4.70 -8.61
CA GLY A 29 -1.94 -5.52 -9.82
C GLY A 29 -2.22 -4.75 -11.12
N ALA A 30 -2.76 -3.53 -11.01
CA ALA A 30 -3.16 -2.73 -12.18
C ALA A 30 -2.01 -1.90 -12.79
N LEU A 31 -0.89 -1.76 -12.09
CA LEU A 31 0.23 -0.92 -12.50
C LEU A 31 1.54 -1.73 -12.61
N PRO A 32 2.40 -1.43 -13.59
CA PRO A 32 3.78 -1.90 -13.59
C PRO A 32 4.51 -1.52 -12.29
N ALA A 33 5.43 -2.38 -11.84
CA ALA A 33 6.07 -2.23 -10.52
C ALA A 33 6.75 -0.86 -10.28
N ASN A 34 7.43 -0.32 -11.29
CA ASN A 34 8.09 0.98 -11.21
C ASN A 34 7.08 2.15 -11.10
N LEU A 35 5.96 2.06 -11.82
CA LEU A 35 4.89 3.05 -11.73
C LEU A 35 4.16 2.93 -10.40
N LEU A 36 3.90 1.71 -9.91
CA LEU A 36 3.33 1.48 -8.60
C LEU A 36 4.19 2.09 -7.48
N GLU A 37 5.51 1.93 -7.55
CA GLU A 37 6.45 2.52 -6.58
C GLU A 37 6.37 4.04 -6.57
N SER A 38 6.41 4.65 -7.77
CA SER A 38 6.25 6.09 -7.92
C SER A 38 4.87 6.58 -7.46
N GLU A 39 3.78 5.85 -7.69
CA GLU A 39 2.45 6.23 -7.21
C GLU A 39 2.39 6.15 -5.68
N LEU A 40 2.87 5.08 -5.06
CA LEU A 40 2.81 4.88 -3.61
C LEU A 40 3.68 5.89 -2.84
N PHE A 41 4.93 6.06 -3.27
CA PHE A 41 5.94 6.81 -2.50
C PHE A 41 6.27 8.18 -3.10
N GLY A 42 5.82 8.46 -4.33
CA GLY A 42 6.18 9.67 -5.04
C GLY A 42 7.60 9.61 -5.61
N HIS A 43 7.99 10.64 -6.34
CA HIS A 43 9.32 10.78 -6.91
C HIS A 43 9.78 12.23 -6.95
N GLU A 44 11.10 12.40 -6.90
CA GLU A 44 11.73 13.68 -7.21
C GLU A 44 11.93 13.86 -8.71
N ARG A 45 12.05 15.12 -9.14
CA ARG A 45 12.37 15.42 -10.53
C ARG A 45 13.72 14.78 -10.90
N GLY A 46 13.74 14.05 -12.01
CA GLY A 46 14.94 13.38 -12.52
C GLY A 46 15.25 12.02 -11.86
N ALA A 47 14.35 11.49 -11.01
CA ALA A 47 14.55 10.21 -10.36
C ALA A 47 14.63 9.01 -11.35
N PHE A 48 13.94 9.11 -12.49
CA PHE A 48 13.99 8.14 -13.59
C PHE A 48 13.61 8.81 -14.92
N THR A 49 13.82 8.12 -16.04
CA THR A 49 13.43 8.59 -17.37
C THR A 49 11.92 8.84 -17.43
N GLY A 50 11.52 10.11 -17.59
CA GLY A 50 10.12 10.53 -17.58
C GLY A 50 9.66 11.26 -16.31
N ALA A 51 10.48 11.28 -15.25
CA ALA A 51 10.24 12.05 -14.03
C ALA A 51 10.54 13.55 -14.25
N SER A 52 9.77 14.21 -15.12
CA SER A 52 9.97 15.62 -15.48
C SER A 52 9.61 16.60 -14.35
N THR A 53 8.75 16.17 -13.44
CA THR A 53 8.27 16.95 -12.29
C THR A 53 8.43 16.12 -11.02
N ARG A 54 8.40 16.80 -9.86
CA ARG A 54 8.27 16.14 -8.57
C ARG A 54 6.81 15.76 -8.37
N LYS A 55 6.55 14.58 -7.82
CA LYS A 55 5.20 14.09 -7.49
C LYS A 55 5.16 13.54 -6.07
N ALA A 56 4.18 13.96 -5.29
CA ALA A 56 3.89 13.36 -3.98
C ALA A 56 3.21 11.99 -4.15
N GLY A 57 3.56 11.05 -3.28
CA GLY A 57 3.00 9.70 -3.30
C GLY A 57 1.66 9.58 -2.57
N LEU A 58 0.97 8.46 -2.77
CA LEU A 58 -0.29 8.14 -2.10
C LEU A 58 -0.14 8.05 -0.58
N PHE A 59 0.99 7.56 -0.06
CA PHE A 59 1.22 7.56 1.40
C PHE A 59 1.30 8.97 1.97
N GLU A 60 1.94 9.90 1.25
CA GLU A 60 2.00 11.30 1.64
C GLU A 60 0.61 11.95 1.59
N ALA A 61 -0.11 11.72 0.50
CA ALA A 61 -1.47 12.25 0.31
C ALA A 61 -2.51 11.63 1.26
N ALA A 62 -2.28 10.40 1.76
CA ALA A 62 -3.14 9.73 2.72
C ALA A 62 -2.85 10.10 4.18
N HIS A 63 -1.89 11.00 4.44
CA HIS A 63 -1.52 11.40 5.80
C HIS A 63 -2.74 11.86 6.62
N GLY A 64 -2.85 11.38 7.86
CA GLY A 64 -3.99 11.59 8.75
C GLY A 64 -5.18 10.64 8.46
N GLY A 65 -5.20 9.97 7.32
CA GLY A 65 -6.30 9.17 6.82
C GLY A 65 -6.00 7.67 6.70
N THR A 66 -6.44 7.08 5.60
CA THR A 66 -6.35 5.64 5.32
C THR A 66 -5.92 5.38 3.89
N ILE A 67 -5.00 4.44 3.70
CA ILE A 67 -4.65 3.90 2.39
C ILE A 67 -5.18 2.47 2.26
N PHE A 68 -5.80 2.17 1.12
CA PHE A 68 -6.29 0.86 0.75
C PHE A 68 -5.40 0.27 -0.35
N LEU A 69 -4.79 -0.87 -0.07
CA LEU A 69 -3.90 -1.61 -0.97
C LEU A 69 -4.63 -2.87 -1.46
N ASP A 70 -5.20 -2.81 -2.66
CA ASP A 70 -5.89 -3.94 -3.27
C ASP A 70 -4.93 -4.83 -4.05
N GLU A 71 -5.22 -6.13 -4.07
CA GLU A 71 -4.38 -7.18 -4.67
C GLU A 71 -2.91 -7.13 -4.19
N ILE A 72 -2.68 -6.99 -2.87
CA ILE A 72 -1.32 -6.87 -2.30
C ILE A 72 -0.41 -8.07 -2.62
N GLY A 73 -0.99 -9.25 -2.87
CA GLY A 73 -0.26 -10.46 -3.27
C GLY A 73 0.45 -10.33 -4.62
N THR A 74 0.07 -9.37 -5.47
CA THR A 74 0.72 -9.16 -6.78
C THR A 74 1.97 -8.28 -6.69
N THR A 75 2.31 -7.77 -5.51
CA THR A 75 3.46 -6.87 -5.34
C THR A 75 4.78 -7.63 -5.43
N THR A 76 5.80 -7.00 -6.02
CA THR A 76 7.15 -7.58 -6.10
C THR A 76 7.82 -7.63 -4.72
N MET A 77 8.80 -8.51 -4.54
CA MET A 77 9.56 -8.61 -3.28
C MET A 77 10.20 -7.28 -2.85
N SER A 78 10.66 -6.47 -3.81
CA SER A 78 11.20 -5.13 -3.54
C SER A 78 10.13 -4.18 -3.02
N MET A 79 8.94 -4.20 -3.62
CA MET A 79 7.80 -3.41 -3.17
C MET A 79 7.37 -3.83 -1.75
N GLN A 80 7.32 -5.13 -1.49
CA GLN A 80 7.00 -5.68 -0.17
C GLN A 80 7.98 -5.21 0.90
N GLN A 81 9.28 -5.14 0.59
CA GLN A 81 10.29 -4.57 1.49
C GLN A 81 10.04 -3.09 1.77
N SER A 82 9.74 -2.28 0.74
CA SER A 82 9.43 -0.86 0.91
C SER A 82 8.17 -0.66 1.76
N LEU A 83 7.11 -1.44 1.52
CA LEU A 83 5.87 -1.40 2.32
C LEU A 83 6.11 -1.76 3.78
N LEU A 84 6.88 -2.83 4.04
CA LEU A 84 7.24 -3.23 5.41
C LEU A 84 7.95 -2.09 6.14
N ARG A 85 8.90 -1.43 5.46
CA ARG A 85 9.66 -0.32 6.03
C ARG A 85 8.74 0.84 6.42
N VAL A 86 7.79 1.21 5.55
CA VAL A 86 6.78 2.23 5.86
C VAL A 86 5.93 1.85 7.08
N LEU A 87 5.50 0.59 7.19
CA LEU A 87 4.69 0.10 8.31
C LEU A 87 5.46 0.06 9.64
N GLN A 88 6.79 -0.07 9.59
CA GLN A 88 7.66 -0.14 10.76
C GLN A 88 8.10 1.26 11.21
N GLU A 89 8.67 2.04 10.28
CA GLU A 89 9.28 3.35 10.56
C GLU A 89 8.24 4.46 10.65
N ARG A 90 7.07 4.30 10.01
CA ARG A 90 6.06 5.36 9.83
C ARG A 90 6.61 6.58 9.10
N GLU A 91 7.52 6.34 8.18
CA GLU A 91 8.08 7.35 7.28
C GLU A 91 8.13 6.80 5.86
N ILE A 92 8.08 7.68 4.88
CA ILE A 92 8.35 7.33 3.48
C ILE A 92 9.59 8.06 2.97
N ARG A 93 10.11 7.58 1.85
CA ARG A 93 11.13 8.26 1.04
C ARG A 93 10.66 8.25 -0.40
N ARG A 94 10.69 9.42 -1.05
CA ARG A 94 10.37 9.50 -2.48
C ARG A 94 11.46 8.81 -3.31
N VAL A 95 11.09 8.25 -4.45
CA VAL A 95 12.07 7.69 -5.40
C VAL A 95 13.03 8.80 -5.82
N GLY A 96 14.34 8.53 -5.70
CA GLY A 96 15.40 9.48 -6.01
C GLY A 96 15.70 10.51 -4.90
N SER A 97 15.02 10.46 -3.76
CA SER A 97 15.33 11.30 -2.59
C SER A 97 16.08 10.52 -1.50
N THR A 98 16.85 11.20 -0.68
CA THR A 98 17.39 10.66 0.59
C THR A 98 16.56 11.05 1.81
N ASP A 99 15.71 12.06 1.65
CA ASP A 99 14.93 12.65 2.73
C ASP A 99 13.80 11.70 3.16
N THR A 100 13.56 11.65 4.46
CA THR A 100 12.43 10.92 5.02
C THR A 100 11.30 11.88 5.35
N ILE A 101 10.07 11.39 5.15
CA ILE A 101 8.84 12.16 5.37
C ILE A 101 8.00 11.37 6.37
N PRO A 102 7.77 11.89 7.59
CA PRO A 102 6.95 11.19 8.57
C PRO A 102 5.50 11.13 8.12
N ILE A 103 4.86 9.98 8.34
CA ILE A 103 3.47 9.75 7.98
C ILE A 103 2.68 9.15 9.15
N ASP A 104 1.40 9.51 9.22
CA ASP A 104 0.43 8.86 10.11
C ASP A 104 -0.73 8.35 9.27
N VAL A 105 -0.63 7.11 8.80
CA VAL A 105 -1.57 6.50 7.85
C VAL A 105 -2.04 5.16 8.38
N ARG A 106 -3.36 4.94 8.36
CA ARG A 106 -3.93 3.60 8.57
C ARG A 106 -3.84 2.82 7.27
N VAL A 107 -3.32 1.59 7.30
CA VAL A 107 -3.25 0.71 6.13
C VAL A 107 -4.36 -0.34 6.22
N ILE A 108 -5.07 -0.53 5.10
CA ILE A 108 -5.97 -1.66 4.88
C ILE A 108 -5.46 -2.36 3.62
N ALA A 109 -5.19 -3.66 3.70
CA ALA A 109 -4.77 -4.44 2.55
C ALA A 109 -5.82 -5.50 2.20
N ALA A 110 -5.93 -5.81 0.92
CA ALA A 110 -6.80 -6.85 0.40
C ALA A 110 -6.04 -7.66 -0.66
N THR A 111 -6.41 -8.94 -0.77
CA THR A 111 -5.91 -9.82 -1.82
C THR A 111 -6.94 -10.90 -2.10
N ASN A 112 -6.83 -11.55 -3.26
CA ASN A 112 -7.48 -12.82 -3.56
C ASN A 112 -6.47 -13.99 -3.60
N ALA A 113 -5.18 -13.71 -3.54
CA ALA A 113 -4.11 -14.70 -3.53
C ALA A 113 -4.02 -15.43 -2.18
N ASP A 114 -3.55 -16.67 -2.24
CA ASP A 114 -3.21 -17.46 -1.05
C ASP A 114 -1.81 -17.06 -0.56
N LEU A 115 -1.79 -16.11 0.38
CA LEU A 115 -0.53 -15.60 0.91
C LEU A 115 0.25 -16.65 1.72
N GLU A 116 -0.39 -17.70 2.23
CA GLU A 116 0.32 -18.77 2.92
C GLU A 116 1.15 -19.58 1.92
N ALA A 117 0.54 -19.96 0.79
CA ALA A 117 1.26 -20.61 -0.30
C ALA A 117 2.34 -19.70 -0.93
N ASP A 118 2.07 -18.40 -1.06
CA ASP A 118 3.07 -17.44 -1.58
C ASP A 118 4.26 -17.25 -0.61
N MET A 119 4.04 -17.35 0.70
CA MET A 119 5.12 -17.36 1.68
C MET A 119 5.98 -18.62 1.56
N ASP A 120 5.35 -19.79 1.39
CA ASP A 120 6.06 -21.07 1.22
C ASP A 120 6.91 -21.11 -0.04
N THR A 121 6.45 -20.47 -1.12
CA THR A 121 7.18 -20.36 -2.39
C THR A 121 8.16 -19.19 -2.44
N GLY A 122 8.21 -18.35 -1.40
CA GLY A 122 9.11 -17.21 -1.30
C GLY A 122 8.74 -16.02 -2.18
N THR A 123 7.50 -15.95 -2.68
CA THR A 123 6.96 -14.84 -3.47
C THR A 123 6.26 -13.79 -2.61
N PHE A 124 5.96 -14.11 -1.35
CA PHE A 124 5.48 -13.16 -0.35
C PHE A 124 6.30 -13.21 0.94
N ARG A 125 6.59 -12.05 1.52
CA ARG A 125 7.37 -11.95 2.76
C ARG A 125 6.49 -12.22 3.98
N SER A 126 6.94 -13.13 4.83
CA SER A 126 6.25 -13.47 6.07
C SER A 126 6.21 -12.31 7.07
N ASP A 127 7.27 -11.51 7.19
CA ASP A 127 7.29 -10.36 8.09
C ASP A 127 6.28 -9.27 7.68
N LEU A 128 6.10 -9.02 6.38
CA LEU A 128 5.06 -8.14 5.86
C LEU A 128 3.66 -8.72 6.14
N PHE A 129 3.46 -10.01 5.90
CA PHE A 129 2.19 -10.68 6.23
C PHE A 129 1.83 -10.46 7.69
N TYR A 130 2.71 -10.82 8.63
CA TYR A 130 2.43 -10.67 10.06
C TYR A 130 2.22 -9.22 10.47
N ARG A 131 2.88 -8.25 9.81
CA ARG A 131 2.67 -6.84 10.10
C ARG A 131 1.31 -6.31 9.62
N LEU A 132 0.80 -6.83 8.51
CA LEU A 132 -0.51 -6.48 7.97
C LEU A 132 -1.65 -7.23 8.67
N SER A 133 -1.41 -8.48 9.06
CA SER A 133 -2.39 -9.43 9.62
C SER A 133 -2.76 -9.18 11.08
N GLY A 134 -2.67 -7.93 11.57
CA GLY A 134 -3.12 -7.59 12.92
C GLY A 134 -4.63 -7.82 13.12
N VAL A 135 -5.43 -7.63 12.07
CA VAL A 135 -6.85 -8.02 12.00
C VAL A 135 -7.14 -8.54 10.60
N ILE A 136 -7.63 -9.78 10.49
CA ILE A 136 -8.00 -10.41 9.21
C ILE A 136 -9.52 -10.48 9.11
N LEU A 137 -10.06 -10.07 7.95
CA LEU A 137 -11.47 -10.19 7.61
C LEU A 137 -11.61 -11.03 6.34
N THR A 138 -12.18 -12.23 6.48
CA THR A 138 -12.50 -13.09 5.34
C THR A 138 -13.89 -12.73 4.82
N LEU A 139 -13.97 -12.22 3.60
CA LEU A 139 -15.25 -11.95 2.95
C LEU A 139 -15.76 -13.24 2.26
N PRO A 140 -17.01 -13.66 2.52
CA PRO A 140 -17.58 -14.82 1.86
C PRO A 140 -17.76 -14.58 0.35
N ALA A 141 -17.71 -15.65 -0.44
CA ALA A 141 -18.13 -15.61 -1.84
C ALA A 141 -19.66 -15.35 -1.92
N LEU A 142 -20.10 -14.68 -2.99
CA LEU A 142 -21.52 -14.50 -3.29
C LEU A 142 -22.15 -15.80 -3.79
#